data_AF-A0A944Q7Z0-F1
#
_entry.id   AF-A0A944Q7Z0-F1
#
_cell.length_a   1.000
_cell.length_b   1.000
_cell.length_c   1.000
_cell.angle_alpha   90.00
_cell.angle_beta   90.00
_cell.angle_gamma   90.00
#
_symmetry.space_group_name_H-M   'P 1'
#
loop_
_entity.id
_entity.type
_entity.pdbx_description
1 polymer ?
#
loop_
_entity_poly.entity_id
_entity_poly.type
_entity_poly.pdbx_seq_one_letter_code
_entity_poly.pdbx_strand_id
1 'polypeptide(L)'
;MQDYRVPCAAILRDGAGTELLLVQRPWDGQYLAGALLPSPDHLNATAPAPGCVNATTAPGLAASIGVRLLPQYERAVLLSRLEEVDEDLHWVQNLEPGTGTGTGLDAALDRFQTHASAFIDILRRAEHPPLTAGQTALLSRVEASLAAATTGEDTSATAAGNAMAVWLGDGPLLIELVRAVAHPPTTSPPASVAIAVAPPPPTAVTSAGRHR
;
A
#
# COMPACT_ATOMS: atom_id res chain seq x y z
N MET A 1 3.46 12.19 35.78
CA MET A 1 3.19 11.44 34.55
C MET A 1 2.14 10.40 34.92
N GLN A 2 0.88 10.59 34.53
CA GLN A 2 -0.19 9.65 34.90
C GLN A 2 -0.20 8.49 33.89
N ASP A 3 -0.12 7.26 34.40
CA ASP A 3 -0.19 6.02 33.61
C ASP A 3 -1.62 5.80 33.13
N TYR A 4 -1.97 6.38 31.99
CA TYR A 4 -3.22 6.06 31.31
C TYR A 4 -3.07 4.71 30.61
N ARG A 5 -3.57 3.64 31.24
CA ARG A 5 -3.70 2.33 30.56
C ARG A 5 -4.78 2.45 29.48
N VAL A 6 -4.46 1.99 28.27
CA VAL A 6 -5.44 1.87 27.19
C VAL A 6 -6.48 0.84 27.62
N PRO A 7 -7.76 1.21 27.81
CA PRO A 7 -8.76 0.33 28.41
C PRO A 7 -9.11 -0.85 27.51
N CYS A 8 -9.07 -0.63 26.18
CA CYS A 8 -9.45 -1.60 25.17
C CYS A 8 -8.54 -1.43 23.94
N ALA A 9 -7.78 -2.48 23.61
CA ALA A 9 -7.04 -2.62 22.37
C ALA A 9 -7.44 -3.93 21.69
N ALA A 10 -7.58 -3.91 20.37
CA ALA A 10 -7.88 -5.10 19.58
C ALA A 10 -7.06 -5.08 18.28
N ILE A 11 -6.66 -6.26 17.81
CA ILE A 11 -6.09 -6.44 16.48
C ILE A 11 -7.15 -7.10 15.62
N LEU A 12 -7.51 -6.47 14.52
CA LEU A 12 -8.36 -7.07 13.48
C LEU A 12 -7.48 -7.62 12.38
N ARG A 13 -7.78 -8.85 11.94
CA ARG A 13 -7.10 -9.54 10.85
C ARG A 13 -8.13 -9.99 9.83
N ASP A 14 -7.84 -9.77 8.56
CA ASP A 14 -8.70 -10.23 7.45
C ASP A 14 -8.36 -11.66 6.99
N GLY A 15 -7.25 -12.24 7.47
CA GLY A 15 -6.75 -13.54 7.04
C GLY A 15 -5.95 -13.50 5.73
N ALA A 16 -5.91 -12.36 5.04
CA ALA A 16 -5.13 -12.11 3.82
C ALA A 16 -3.83 -11.31 4.10
N GLY A 17 -3.56 -10.99 5.37
CA GLY A 17 -2.35 -10.33 5.83
C GLY A 17 -2.55 -8.87 6.25
N THR A 18 -3.76 -8.32 6.13
CA THR A 18 -4.07 -6.99 6.68
C THR A 18 -4.28 -7.10 8.18
N GLU A 19 -3.47 -6.37 8.94
CA GLU A 19 -3.65 -6.26 10.39
C GLU A 19 -3.91 -4.80 10.79
N LEU A 20 -5.01 -4.56 11.50
CA LEU A 20 -5.38 -3.24 12.02
C LEU A 20 -5.33 -3.25 13.54
N LEU A 21 -4.70 -2.25 14.14
CA LEU A 21 -4.75 -1.97 15.56
C LEU A 21 -5.87 -0.98 15.86
N LEU A 22 -6.80 -1.38 16.73
CA LEU A 22 -7.89 -0.53 17.22
C LEU A 22 -7.68 -0.26 18.69
N VAL A 23 -7.84 1.00 19.09
CA VAL A 23 -7.66 1.42 20.48
C VAL A 23 -8.66 2.50 20.85
N GLN A 24 -9.20 2.41 22.06
CA GLN A 24 -10.01 3.48 22.65
C GLN A 24 -9.14 4.35 23.56
N ARG A 25 -9.13 5.66 23.31
CA ARG A 25 -8.38 6.61 24.11
C ARG A 25 -9.08 6.87 25.45
N PRO A 26 -8.39 6.69 26.59
CA PRO A 26 -9.02 6.82 27.90
C PRO A 26 -9.40 8.26 28.29
N TRP A 27 -8.76 9.28 27.72
CA TRP A 27 -8.98 10.68 28.14
C TRP A 27 -10.09 11.42 27.39
N ASP A 28 -10.46 10.98 26.18
CA ASP A 28 -11.53 11.59 25.38
C ASP A 28 -12.53 10.59 24.78
N GLY A 29 -12.35 9.30 25.08
CA GLY A 29 -13.22 8.23 24.61
C GLY A 29 -13.18 7.99 23.11
N GLN A 30 -12.31 8.68 22.35
CA GLN A 30 -12.22 8.49 20.91
C GLN A 30 -11.66 7.11 20.56
N TYR A 31 -12.20 6.54 19.49
CA TYR A 31 -11.68 5.34 18.88
C TYR A 31 -10.64 5.71 17.83
N LEU A 32 -9.55 4.97 17.80
CA LEU A 32 -8.46 5.10 16.85
C LEU A 32 -8.26 3.78 16.13
N ALA A 33 -7.89 3.86 14.85
CA ALA A 33 -7.41 2.74 14.08
C ALA A 33 -6.15 3.12 13.30
N GLY A 34 -5.17 2.22 13.33
CA GLY A 34 -3.96 2.29 12.51
C GLY A 34 -3.69 0.92 11.89
N ALA A 35 -2.99 0.91 10.76
CA ALA A 35 -2.59 -0.32 10.11
C ALA A 35 -1.20 -0.76 10.60
N LEU A 36 -1.01 -2.06 10.75
CA LEU A 36 0.28 -2.69 11.05
C LEU A 36 0.94 -3.17 9.76
N LEU A 37 2.26 -3.32 9.77
CA LEU A 37 3.00 -3.84 8.63
C LEU A 37 2.51 -5.25 8.28
N PRO A 38 2.26 -5.56 6.99
CA PRO A 38 1.76 -6.87 6.56
C PRO A 38 2.77 -8.01 6.79
N SER A 39 4.07 -7.70 6.79
CA SER A 39 5.15 -8.65 7.07
C SER A 39 6.33 -7.91 7.72
N PRO A 40 7.05 -8.56 8.64
CA PRO A 40 8.32 -8.04 9.16
C PRO A 40 9.39 -7.93 8.07
N ASP A 41 9.18 -8.44 6.86
CA ASP A 41 10.13 -8.37 5.74
C ASP A 41 10.00 -7.06 4.94
N HIS A 42 8.89 -6.32 5.08
CA HIS A 42 8.67 -5.02 4.39
C HIS A 42 9.43 -3.86 5.09
N LEU A 43 10.64 -4.11 5.59
CA LEU A 43 11.42 -3.13 6.39
C LEU A 43 11.90 -1.93 5.58
N ASN A 44 11.95 -2.07 4.26
CA ASN A 44 12.38 -1.04 3.32
C ASN A 44 11.20 -0.30 2.68
N ALA A 45 10.04 -0.23 3.33
CA ALA A 45 8.91 0.53 2.80
C ALA A 45 9.27 2.03 2.68
N THR A 46 9.72 2.46 1.50
CA THR A 46 9.88 3.91 1.19
C THR A 46 8.53 4.57 0.91
N ALA A 47 7.49 3.76 0.75
CA ALA A 47 6.12 4.20 0.61
C ALA A 47 5.65 4.96 1.87
N PRO A 48 4.93 6.09 1.73
CA PRO A 48 4.38 6.81 2.87
C PRO A 48 3.49 5.90 3.72
N ALA A 49 3.78 5.82 5.02
CA ALA A 49 2.97 5.04 5.95
C ALA A 49 1.51 5.53 5.93
N PRO A 50 0.52 4.63 5.95
CA PRO A 50 -0.88 5.02 6.02
C PRO A 50 -1.15 5.79 7.32
N GLY A 51 -1.95 6.85 7.22
CA GLY A 51 -2.31 7.65 8.39
C GLY A 51 -3.29 6.92 9.29
N CYS A 52 -3.27 7.21 10.59
CA CYS A 52 -4.30 6.72 11.50
C CYS A 52 -5.64 7.46 11.27
N VAL A 53 -6.75 6.76 11.49
CA VAL A 53 -8.09 7.36 11.50
C VAL A 53 -8.67 7.37 12.91
N ASN A 54 -9.52 8.35 13.20
CA ASN A 54 -10.18 8.48 14.49
C ASN A 54 -11.67 8.78 14.34
N ALA A 55 -12.46 8.37 15.33
CA ALA A 55 -13.87 8.72 15.40
C ALA A 55 -14.37 8.73 16.85
N THR A 56 -15.49 9.42 17.08
CA THR A 56 -16.18 9.44 18.38
C THR A 56 -17.06 8.21 18.60
N THR A 57 -17.36 7.44 17.55
CA THR A 57 -18.20 6.24 17.61
C THR A 57 -17.57 5.09 16.84
N ALA A 58 -17.84 3.84 17.27
CA ALA A 58 -17.35 2.65 16.57
C ALA A 58 -17.86 2.54 15.12
N PRO A 59 -19.14 2.84 14.79
CA PRO A 59 -19.59 2.87 13.39
C PRO A 59 -18.89 3.95 12.56
N GLY A 60 -18.63 5.13 13.15
CA GLY A 60 -17.88 6.20 12.48
C GLY A 60 -16.43 5.80 12.21
N LEU A 61 -15.82 5.04 13.13
CA LEU A 61 -14.48 4.49 12.94
C LEU A 61 -14.49 3.46 11.80
N ALA A 62 -15.45 2.53 11.79
CA ALA A 62 -15.58 1.53 10.73
C ALA A 62 -15.74 2.17 9.34
N ALA A 63 -16.57 3.21 9.22
CA ALA A 63 -16.71 3.96 7.97
C ALA A 63 -15.39 4.63 7.56
N SER A 64 -14.67 5.24 8.50
CA SER A 64 -13.38 5.87 8.23
C SER A 64 -12.30 4.85 7.83
N ILE A 65 -12.35 3.65 8.41
CA ILE A 65 -11.46 2.54 8.04
C ILE A 65 -11.70 2.18 6.57
N GLY A 66 -12.95 1.94 6.18
CA GLY A 66 -13.29 1.52 4.81
C GLY A 66 -12.99 2.57 3.74
N VAL A 67 -13.24 3.85 4.02
CA VAL A 67 -13.10 4.92 3.03
C VAL A 67 -11.67 5.47 2.94
N ARG A 68 -10.89 5.42 4.03
CA ARG A 68 -9.58 6.09 4.10
C ARG A 68 -8.44 5.15 4.47
N LEU A 69 -8.54 4.45 5.61
CA LEU A 69 -7.41 3.67 6.13
C LEU A 69 -7.05 2.50 5.22
N LEU A 70 -8.04 1.68 4.84
CA LEU A 70 -7.81 0.48 4.01
C LEU A 70 -7.26 0.84 2.62
N PRO A 71 -7.83 1.80 1.86
CA PRO A 71 -7.25 2.19 0.58
C PRO A 71 -5.82 2.72 0.68
N GLN A 72 -5.49 3.47 1.74
CA GLN A 72 -4.13 3.96 1.96
C GLN A 72 -3.17 2.82 2.31
N TYR A 73 -3.62 1.89 3.14
CA TYR A 73 -2.85 0.71 3.51
C TYR A 73 -2.56 -0.17 2.29
N GLU A 74 -3.58 -0.56 1.53
CA GLU A 74 -3.44 -1.38 0.33
C GLU A 74 -2.48 -0.73 -0.67
N ARG A 75 -2.56 0.59 -0.85
CA ARG A 75 -1.63 1.34 -1.69
C ARG A 75 -0.20 1.30 -1.15
N ALA A 76 0.01 1.49 0.15
CA ALA A 76 1.35 1.45 0.74
C ALA A 76 1.98 0.05 0.60
N VAL A 77 1.19 -1.00 0.82
CA VAL A 77 1.64 -2.40 0.63
C VAL A 77 1.99 -2.68 -0.83
N LEU A 78 1.15 -2.23 -1.77
CA LEU A 78 1.42 -2.36 -3.19
C LEU A 78 2.75 -1.70 -3.58
N LEU A 79 2.99 -0.48 -3.09
CA LEU A 79 4.20 0.27 -3.39
C LEU A 79 5.45 -0.39 -2.82
N SER A 80 5.40 -0.89 -1.58
CA SER A 80 6.51 -1.64 -0.97
C SER A 80 6.87 -2.88 -1.80
N ARG A 81 5.87 -3.68 -2.17
CA ARG A 81 6.09 -4.88 -3.00
C ARG A 81 6.63 -4.55 -4.39
N LEU A 82 6.15 -3.45 -4.96
CA LEU A 82 6.62 -2.98 -6.26
C LEU A 82 8.10 -2.57 -6.22
N GLU A 83 8.50 -1.89 -5.15
CA GLU A 83 9.89 -1.48 -4.93
C GLU A 83 10.80 -2.70 -4.73
N GLU A 84 10.41 -3.64 -3.88
CA GLU A 84 11.17 -4.89 -3.66
C GLU A 84 11.43 -5.65 -4.98
N VAL A 85 10.39 -5.80 -5.81
CA VAL A 85 10.51 -6.50 -7.11
C VAL A 85 11.33 -5.69 -8.13
N ASP A 86 11.25 -4.36 -8.11
CA ASP A 86 12.03 -3.49 -8.99
C ASP A 86 13.51 -3.48 -8.61
N GLU A 87 13.82 -3.45 -7.31
CA GLU A 87 15.19 -3.59 -6.79
C GLU A 87 15.79 -4.95 -7.16
N ASP A 88 15.02 -6.03 -6.99
CA ASP A 88 15.43 -7.38 -7.38
C ASP A 88 15.70 -7.47 -8.89
N LEU A 89 14.82 -6.91 -9.71
CA LEU A 89 14.98 -6.90 -11.16
C LEU A 89 16.21 -6.10 -11.58
N HIS A 90 16.42 -4.91 -11.01
CA HIS A 90 17.59 -4.09 -11.26
C HIS A 90 18.87 -4.80 -10.79
N TRP A 91 18.85 -5.47 -9.64
CA TRP A 91 19.96 -6.28 -9.17
C TRP A 91 20.29 -7.40 -10.15
N VAL A 92 19.29 -8.18 -10.61
CA VAL A 92 19.52 -9.28 -11.56
C VAL A 92 20.05 -8.78 -12.90
N GLN A 93 19.54 -7.66 -13.41
CA GLN A 93 19.99 -7.07 -14.67
C GLN A 93 21.44 -6.56 -14.63
N ASN A 94 21.94 -6.22 -13.44
CA ASN A 94 23.30 -5.73 -13.24
C ASN A 94 24.27 -6.80 -12.69
N LEU A 95 23.84 -8.07 -12.59
CA LEU A 95 24.72 -9.16 -12.19
C LEU A 95 25.78 -9.40 -13.27
N GLU A 96 27.05 -9.36 -12.86
CA GLU A 96 28.16 -9.80 -13.70
C GLU A 96 27.98 -11.29 -14.02
N PRO A 97 28.15 -11.72 -15.29
CA PRO A 97 28.01 -13.11 -15.68
C PRO A 97 28.84 -14.05 -14.79
N GLY A 98 28.17 -14.98 -14.08
CA GLY A 98 28.81 -15.95 -13.19
C GLY A 98 29.02 -15.51 -11.73
N THR A 99 28.53 -14.34 -11.33
CA THR A 99 28.65 -13.84 -9.94
C THR A 99 27.38 -13.98 -9.09
N GLY A 100 26.23 -14.27 -9.70
CA GLY A 100 24.99 -14.54 -8.97
C GLY A 100 25.04 -15.88 -8.24
N THR A 101 24.95 -15.88 -6.91
CA THR A 101 24.70 -17.11 -6.15
C THR A 101 23.29 -17.59 -6.44
N GLY A 102 23.10 -18.84 -6.87
CA GLY A 102 21.78 -19.39 -7.23
C GLY A 102 20.71 -19.13 -6.18
N THR A 103 21.06 -19.19 -4.89
CA THR A 103 20.15 -18.93 -3.76
C THR A 103 19.58 -17.51 -3.72
N GLY A 104 20.33 -16.50 -4.18
CA GLY A 104 19.84 -15.12 -4.24
C GLY A 104 18.89 -14.89 -5.40
N LEU A 105 19.19 -15.52 -6.54
CA LEU A 105 18.34 -15.46 -7.73
C LEU A 105 17.01 -16.20 -7.50
N ASP A 106 17.06 -17.36 -6.84
CA ASP A 106 15.88 -18.13 -6.47
C ASP A 106 14.98 -17.33 -5.51
N ALA A 107 15.56 -16.65 -4.51
CA ALA A 107 14.80 -15.81 -3.59
C ALA A 107 14.15 -14.59 -4.26
N ALA A 108 14.83 -13.98 -5.23
CA ALA A 108 14.28 -12.86 -6.00
C ALA A 108 13.14 -13.31 -6.93
N LEU A 109 13.29 -14.47 -7.58
CA LEU A 109 12.22 -15.07 -8.37
C LEU A 109 11.01 -15.43 -7.49
N ASP A 110 11.23 -16.00 -6.30
CA ASP A 110 10.18 -16.34 -5.34
C ASP A 110 9.38 -15.10 -4.90
N ARG A 111 10.07 -13.98 -4.59
CA ARG A 111 9.40 -12.70 -4.28
C ARG A 111 8.59 -12.17 -5.45
N PHE A 112 9.13 -12.19 -6.67
CA PHE A 112 8.37 -11.83 -7.87
C PHE A 112 7.11 -12.68 -8.01
N GLN A 113 7.23 -14.01 -7.92
CA GLN A 113 6.10 -14.93 -8.04
C GLN A 113 5.05 -14.71 -6.95
N THR A 114 5.50 -14.46 -5.72
CA THR A 114 4.63 -14.17 -4.57
C THR A 114 3.80 -12.90 -4.77
N HIS A 115 4.34 -11.89 -5.45
CA HIS A 115 3.69 -10.58 -5.60
C HIS A 115 2.98 -10.37 -6.95
N ALA A 116 3.37 -11.12 -7.99
CA ALA A 116 2.86 -10.93 -9.35
C ALA A 116 1.34 -11.12 -9.46
N SER A 117 0.73 -12.03 -8.69
CA SER A 117 -0.73 -12.21 -8.67
C SER A 117 -1.46 -10.94 -8.20
N ALA A 118 -0.98 -10.33 -7.12
CA ALA A 118 -1.54 -9.09 -6.59
C ALA A 118 -1.41 -7.93 -7.58
N PHE A 119 -0.30 -7.84 -8.31
CA PHE A 119 -0.09 -6.87 -9.38
C PHE A 119 -1.12 -7.04 -10.51
N ILE A 120 -1.32 -8.27 -10.98
CA ILE A 120 -2.27 -8.59 -12.05
C ILE A 120 -3.70 -8.27 -11.61
N ASP A 121 -4.08 -8.64 -10.38
CA ASP A 121 -5.41 -8.36 -9.83
C ASP A 121 -5.70 -6.86 -9.74
N ILE A 122 -4.71 -6.04 -9.42
CA ILE A 122 -4.87 -4.58 -9.35
C ILE A 122 -5.02 -4.00 -10.76
N LEU A 123 -4.21 -4.46 -11.73
CA LEU A 123 -4.32 -4.01 -13.11
C LEU A 123 -5.67 -4.39 -13.75
N ARG A 124 -6.23 -5.55 -13.39
CA ARG A 124 -7.55 -5.98 -13.86
C ARG A 124 -8.71 -5.24 -13.22
N ARG A 125 -8.55 -4.84 -11.96
CA ARG A 125 -9.55 -4.03 -11.24
C ARG A 125 -9.49 -2.56 -11.59
N ALA A 126 -8.40 -2.08 -12.18
CA ALA A 126 -8.27 -0.69 -12.60
C ALA A 126 -9.34 -0.36 -13.66
N GLU A 127 -10.28 0.52 -13.31
CA GLU A 127 -11.42 0.86 -14.17
C GLU A 127 -10.99 1.66 -15.41
N HIS A 128 -9.90 2.45 -15.32
CA HIS A 128 -9.43 3.30 -16.42
C HIS A 128 -7.91 3.57 -16.39
N PRO A 129 -7.23 3.65 -17.55
CA PRO A 129 -7.71 3.28 -18.89
C PRO A 129 -7.82 1.75 -19.06
N PRO A 130 -8.69 1.26 -19.97
CA PRO A 130 -8.77 -0.17 -20.24
C PRO A 130 -7.44 -0.68 -20.80
N LEU A 131 -7.08 -1.91 -20.41
CA LEU A 131 -5.87 -2.58 -20.89
C LEU A 131 -5.93 -2.77 -22.41
N THR A 132 -4.85 -2.41 -23.09
CA THR A 132 -4.65 -2.72 -24.50
C THR A 132 -4.52 -4.23 -24.72
N ALA A 133 -4.76 -4.71 -25.94
CA ALA A 133 -4.58 -6.12 -26.28
C ALA A 133 -3.16 -6.64 -25.94
N GLY A 134 -2.14 -5.80 -26.11
CA GLY A 134 -0.75 -6.14 -25.76
C GLY A 134 -0.55 -6.29 -24.25
N GLN A 135 -1.11 -5.38 -23.45
CA GLN A 135 -1.07 -5.47 -21.99
C GLN A 135 -1.83 -6.69 -21.48
N THR A 136 -3.03 -6.98 -22.00
CA THR A 136 -3.79 -8.18 -21.65
C THR A 136 -3.02 -9.45 -21.97
N ALA A 137 -2.38 -9.53 -23.14
CA ALA A 137 -1.55 -10.68 -23.51
C ALA A 137 -0.33 -10.84 -22.60
N LEU A 138 0.29 -9.74 -22.15
CA LEU A 138 1.36 -9.76 -21.16
C LEU A 138 0.87 -10.34 -19.84
N LEU A 139 -0.25 -9.85 -19.30
CA LEU A 139 -0.80 -10.38 -18.03
C LEU A 139 -1.10 -11.87 -18.13
N SER A 140 -1.68 -12.33 -19.24
CA SER A 140 -1.93 -13.76 -19.46
C SER A 140 -0.66 -14.61 -19.51
N ARG A 141 0.45 -14.10 -20.06
CA ARG A 141 1.75 -14.82 -20.04
C ARG A 141 2.32 -14.94 -18.64
N VAL A 142 2.28 -13.84 -17.87
CA VAL A 142 2.73 -13.85 -16.48
C VAL A 142 1.90 -14.83 -15.67
N GLU A 143 0.58 -14.80 -15.76
CA GLU A 143 -0.30 -15.75 -15.07
C GLU A 143 -0.04 -17.21 -15.45
N ALA A 144 0.15 -17.50 -16.74
CA ALA A 144 0.47 -18.84 -17.19
C ALA A 144 1.79 -19.34 -16.58
N SER A 145 2.80 -18.46 -16.46
CA SER A 145 4.06 -18.79 -15.82
C SER A 145 3.92 -19.06 -14.31
N LEU A 146 3.07 -18.29 -13.62
CA LEU A 146 2.76 -18.51 -12.21
C LEU A 146 2.03 -19.83 -12.00
N ALA A 147 1.03 -20.13 -12.84
CA ALA A 147 0.29 -21.39 -12.77
C ALA A 147 1.21 -22.60 -12.99
N ALA A 148 2.10 -22.54 -14.00
CA ALA A 148 3.07 -23.60 -14.28
C ALA A 148 4.07 -23.84 -13.13
N ALA A 149 4.45 -22.77 -12.41
CA ALA A 149 5.30 -22.90 -11.22
C ALA A 149 4.59 -23.65 -10.07
N THR A 150 3.27 -23.55 -9.96
CA THR A 150 2.48 -24.21 -8.91
C THR A 150 2.09 -25.66 -9.21
N THR A 151 1.87 -26.03 -10.48
CA THR A 151 1.36 -27.35 -10.85
C THR A 151 2.43 -28.44 -10.91
N GLY A 152 3.72 -28.08 -10.98
CA GLY A 152 4.83 -29.05 -10.99
C GLY A 152 4.79 -30.05 -12.16
N GLU A 153 4.02 -29.74 -13.21
CA GLU A 153 3.75 -30.61 -14.36
C GLU A 153 4.95 -30.64 -15.33
N ASP A 154 5.76 -29.59 -15.33
CA ASP A 154 7.07 -29.54 -15.94
C ASP A 154 8.16 -29.94 -14.92
N THR A 155 9.27 -30.49 -15.40
CA THR A 155 10.47 -30.66 -14.55
C THR A 155 10.78 -29.31 -13.90
N SER A 156 10.87 -29.26 -12.56
CA SER A 156 10.98 -28.02 -11.77
C SER A 156 12.01 -27.01 -12.31
N ALA A 157 13.11 -27.48 -12.91
CA ALA A 157 14.11 -26.63 -13.56
C ALA A 157 13.60 -25.91 -14.83
N THR A 158 12.77 -26.54 -15.65
CA THR A 158 12.17 -25.97 -16.85
C THR A 158 11.11 -24.93 -16.50
N ALA A 159 10.27 -25.22 -15.50
CA ALA A 159 9.27 -24.27 -14.99
C ALA A 159 9.94 -23.01 -14.40
N ALA A 160 10.98 -23.19 -13.58
CA ALA A 160 11.77 -22.09 -13.03
C ALA A 160 12.46 -21.27 -14.14
N GLY A 161 13.04 -21.94 -15.15
CA GLY A 161 13.63 -21.27 -16.31
C GLY A 161 12.63 -20.44 -17.12
N ASN A 162 11.42 -20.96 -17.33
CA ASN A 162 10.34 -20.24 -18.01
C ASN A 162 9.85 -19.04 -17.18
N ALA A 163 9.65 -19.21 -15.87
CA ALA A 163 9.26 -18.12 -14.99
C ALA A 163 10.33 -17.03 -14.92
N MET A 164 11.61 -17.41 -14.86
CA MET A 164 12.74 -16.47 -14.94
C MET A 164 12.74 -15.70 -16.26
N ALA A 165 12.55 -16.39 -17.39
CA ALA A 165 12.48 -15.73 -18.70
C ALA A 165 11.31 -14.74 -18.81
N VAL A 166 10.15 -15.09 -18.25
CA VAL A 166 8.97 -14.20 -18.20
C VAL A 166 9.23 -13.02 -17.27
N TRP A 167 9.82 -13.24 -16.09
CA TRP A 167 10.16 -12.16 -15.17
C TRP A 167 11.15 -11.17 -15.80
N LEU A 168 12.23 -11.65 -16.40
CA LEU A 168 13.23 -10.78 -17.02
C LEU A 168 12.74 -10.09 -18.29
N GLY A 169 11.83 -10.71 -19.05
CA GLY A 169 11.29 -10.16 -20.29
C GLY A 169 10.08 -9.23 -20.10
N ASP A 170 9.07 -9.68 -19.36
CA ASP A 170 7.79 -8.98 -19.16
C ASP A 170 7.72 -8.21 -17.83
N GLY A 171 8.60 -8.51 -16.86
CA GLY A 171 8.64 -7.88 -15.53
C GLY A 171 8.80 -6.36 -15.55
N PRO A 172 9.72 -5.75 -16.33
CA PRO A 172 9.83 -4.29 -16.40
C PRO A 172 8.51 -3.61 -16.79
N LEU A 173 7.83 -4.14 -17.81
CA LEU A 173 6.54 -3.61 -18.27
C LEU A 173 5.44 -3.83 -17.23
N LEU A 174 5.42 -4.98 -16.55
CA LEU A 174 4.47 -5.23 -15.46
C LEU A 174 4.64 -4.19 -14.34
N ILE A 175 5.88 -3.93 -13.91
CA ILE A 175 6.22 -2.94 -12.88
C ILE A 175 5.77 -1.55 -13.32
N GLU A 176 6.04 -1.14 -14.55
CA GLU A 176 5.61 0.17 -15.09
C GLU A 176 4.09 0.33 -15.07
N LEU A 177 3.34 -0.69 -15.49
CA LEU A 177 1.87 -0.66 -15.48
C LEU A 177 1.33 -0.52 -14.06
N VAL A 178 1.86 -1.31 -13.11
CA VAL A 178 1.44 -1.24 -11.71
C VAL A 178 1.79 0.11 -11.12
N ARG A 179 2.97 0.66 -11.43
CA ARG A 179 3.41 1.98 -10.99
C ARG A 179 2.46 3.09 -11.45
N ALA A 180 1.99 3.02 -12.69
CA ALA A 180 1.04 3.98 -13.25
C ALA A 180 -0.32 3.94 -12.53
N VAL A 181 -0.78 2.76 -12.11
CA VAL A 181 -2.01 2.60 -11.31
C VAL A 181 -1.79 3.04 -9.86
N ALA A 182 -0.63 2.73 -9.27
CA ALA A 182 -0.30 3.08 -7.89
C ALA A 182 -0.03 4.58 -7.70
N HIS A 183 0.36 5.28 -8.77
CA HIS A 183 0.56 6.73 -8.82
C HIS A 183 -0.27 7.34 -9.96
N PRO A 184 -1.60 7.44 -9.83
CA PRO A 184 -2.37 8.16 -10.82
C PRO A 184 -1.85 9.61 -10.85
N PRO A 185 -1.74 10.24 -12.04
CA PRO A 185 -1.35 11.64 -12.13
C PRO A 185 -2.26 12.45 -11.22
N THR A 186 -1.67 13.20 -10.29
CA THR A 186 -2.42 14.11 -9.43
C THR A 186 -3.03 15.20 -10.30
N THR A 187 -4.25 14.98 -10.76
CA THR A 187 -5.15 16.07 -11.09
C THR A 187 -5.48 16.73 -9.76
N SER A 188 -4.72 17.77 -9.40
CA SER A 188 -5.00 18.57 -8.22
C SER A 188 -6.49 18.94 -8.20
N PRO A 189 -7.29 18.53 -7.20
CA PRO A 189 -8.56 19.20 -6.98
C PRO A 189 -8.24 20.68 -6.74
N PRO A 190 -9.02 21.64 -7.28
CA PRO A 190 -8.83 23.04 -6.94
C PRO A 190 -8.84 23.14 -5.42
N ALA A 191 -7.80 23.75 -4.86
CA ALA A 191 -7.69 23.98 -3.44
C ALA A 191 -9.02 24.61 -2.98
N SER A 192 -9.80 23.84 -2.22
CA SER A 192 -10.94 24.41 -1.52
C SER A 192 -10.34 25.28 -0.43
N VAL A 193 -10.11 26.55 -0.77
CA VAL A 193 -9.75 27.59 0.18
C VAL A 193 -10.92 27.66 1.16
N ALA A 194 -10.77 26.95 2.27
CA ALA A 194 -11.57 27.22 3.45
C ALA A 194 -11.20 28.66 3.84
N ILE A 195 -12.07 29.61 3.49
CA ILE A 195 -11.99 30.97 3.99
C ILE A 195 -12.15 30.84 5.51
N ALA A 196 -11.04 30.98 6.22
CA ALA A 196 -11.04 31.14 7.66
C ALA A 196 -11.83 32.43 7.96
N VAL A 197 -13.06 32.28 8.41
CA VAL A 197 -13.82 33.38 9.02
C VAL A 197 -13.07 33.73 10.31
N ALA A 198 -12.43 34.89 10.31
CA ALA A 198 -11.75 35.42 11.48
C ALA A 198 -12.74 35.57 12.65
N PRO A 199 -12.36 35.22 13.89
CA PRO A 199 -13.22 35.42 15.04
C PRO A 199 -13.48 36.93 15.28
N PRO A 200 -14.67 37.33 15.75
CA PRO A 200 -14.97 38.73 16.02
C PRO A 200 -14.08 39.27 17.15
N PRO A 201 -13.64 40.54 17.07
CA PRO A 201 -12.82 41.14 18.12
C PRO A 201 -13.61 41.31 19.42
N PRO A 202 -12.94 41.24 20.60
CA PRO A 202 -13.61 41.42 21.88
C PRO A 202 -14.11 42.86 22.05
N THR A 203 -15.38 43.00 22.44
CA THR A 203 -16.02 44.27 22.73
C THR A 203 -15.35 44.96 23.92
N ALA A 204 -14.78 46.15 23.71
CA ALA A 204 -14.24 46.96 24.78
C ALA A 204 -15.38 47.54 25.63
N VAL A 205 -15.33 47.26 26.95
CA VAL A 205 -16.23 47.87 27.94
C VAL A 205 -15.74 49.28 28.23
N THR A 206 -16.45 50.30 27.74
CA THR A 206 -16.21 51.69 28.15
C THR A 206 -16.88 51.97 29.49
N SER A 207 -16.06 52.04 30.54
CA SER A 207 -16.40 52.61 31.83
C SER A 207 -16.72 54.11 31.68
N ALA A 208 -17.98 54.50 31.89
CA ALA A 208 -18.39 55.89 32.02
C ALA A 208 -17.92 56.45 33.37
N GLY A 209 -16.74 57.07 33.39
CA GLY A 209 -16.23 57.87 34.51
C GLY A 209 -16.68 59.32 34.39
N ARG A 210 -17.57 59.74 35.29
CA ARG A 210 -18.18 61.07 35.39
C ARG A 210 -17.36 61.99 36.30
N HIS A 211 -16.79 63.08 35.75
CA HIS A 211 -16.36 64.29 36.45
C HIS A 211 -16.34 65.42 35.38
N ARG A 212 -16.88 66.61 35.55
CA ARG A 212 -17.37 67.37 36.71
C ARG A 212 -18.47 68.31 36.24
#